data_AF-A0A2J8I1D6-F1
#
_entry.id   AF-A0A2J8I1D6-F1
#
_cell.length_a   1.000
_cell.length_b   1.000
_cell.length_c   1.000
_cell.angle_alpha   90.00
_cell.angle_beta   90.00
_cell.angle_gamma   90.00
#
_symmetry.space_group_name_H-M   'P 1'
#
loop_
_entity.id
_entity.type
_entity.pdbx_description
1 polymer ?
#
loop_
_entity_poly.entity_id
_entity_poly.type
_entity_poly.pdbx_seq_one_letter_code
_entity_poly.pdbx_strand_id
1 'polypeptide(L)'
;MPFITSDDNNHYLGWFQFDSTSYPVMNYPKMDNSIMNASLQLIEHALTNYKKVILVRLDFHMNKFTNHNQAIQNLFNKLKVQIKEQFSSNLFYLWVRERTCTSLPQHYHVVLALSGHTCLNSWNVYHIARDIWEAHPDSGSCYHPYNPFYTLSRISDRKFHENLKACIYRVSYLAKDISKENSPEVKRRYGTGGFLRHAGGCTYSLESYFEHEHILPLSSKCTAMLFGQ
;
A
#
# COMPACT_ATOMS: atom_id res chain seq x y z
N MET A 1 -6.22 -5.45 21.04
CA MET A 1 -5.04 -5.95 20.32
C MET A 1 -5.59 -6.76 19.14
N PRO A 2 -5.39 -6.40 17.87
CA PRO A 2 -5.87 -7.28 16.80
C PRO A 2 -5.01 -8.55 16.84
N PHE A 3 -5.66 -9.66 17.17
CA PHE A 3 -5.07 -10.99 17.19
C PHE A 3 -4.87 -11.43 15.74
N ILE A 4 -3.62 -11.64 15.33
CA ILE A 4 -3.34 -12.43 14.14
C ILE A 4 -3.65 -13.88 14.53
N THR A 5 -4.82 -14.37 14.15
CA THR A 5 -5.09 -15.81 14.16
C THR A 5 -4.39 -16.42 12.94
N SER A 6 -3.51 -17.38 13.15
CA SER A 6 -2.91 -18.14 12.05
C SER A 6 -3.97 -19.04 11.41
N ASP A 7 -3.98 -19.15 10.10
CA ASP A 7 -4.77 -20.18 9.41
C ASP A 7 -4.09 -21.55 9.61
N ASP A 8 -4.83 -22.53 10.14
CA ASP A 8 -4.35 -23.89 10.41
C ASP A 8 -3.83 -24.60 9.14
N ASN A 9 -4.24 -24.14 7.95
CA ASN A 9 -3.87 -24.72 6.66
C ASN A 9 -2.86 -23.87 5.87
N ASN A 10 -2.51 -22.65 6.33
CA ASN A 10 -1.57 -21.77 5.64
C ASN A 10 -0.81 -20.87 6.64
N HIS A 11 0.42 -21.24 6.96
CA HIS A 11 1.28 -20.51 7.89
C HIS A 11 1.67 -19.10 7.42
N TYR A 12 1.40 -18.74 6.16
CA TYR A 12 1.59 -17.38 5.63
C TYR A 12 0.35 -16.49 5.78
N LEU A 13 -0.81 -17.03 6.18
CA LEU A 13 -2.05 -16.30 6.29
C LEU A 13 -2.40 -16.00 7.76
N GLY A 14 -2.70 -14.74 8.01
CA GLY A 14 -3.19 -14.24 9.28
C GLY A 14 -4.41 -13.33 9.09
N TRP A 15 -5.04 -12.92 10.18
CA TRP A 15 -6.20 -12.04 10.15
C TRP A 15 -5.94 -10.76 10.94
N PHE A 16 -6.31 -9.61 10.37
CA PHE A 16 -6.19 -8.31 11.02
C PHE A 16 -7.57 -7.69 11.18
N GLN A 17 -7.95 -7.40 12.43
CA GLN A 17 -9.20 -6.72 12.74
C GLN A 17 -9.05 -5.21 12.49
N PHE A 18 -9.91 -4.67 11.64
CA PHE A 18 -10.06 -3.24 11.39
C PHE A 18 -11.55 -2.88 11.44
N ASP A 19 -11.90 -1.96 12.31
CA ASP A 19 -13.29 -1.74 12.74
C ASP A 19 -13.94 -3.06 13.19
N SER A 20 -15.10 -3.42 12.63
CA SER A 20 -15.78 -4.69 12.91
C SER A 20 -15.38 -5.84 11.97
N THR A 21 -14.57 -5.58 10.94
CA THR A 21 -14.24 -6.55 9.89
C THR A 21 -12.82 -7.11 10.05
N SER A 22 -12.68 -8.42 9.79
CA SER A 22 -11.39 -9.11 9.74
C SER A 22 -10.89 -9.23 8.31
N TYR A 23 -9.66 -8.80 8.04
CA TYR A 23 -9.03 -8.86 6.73
C TYR A 23 -7.85 -9.84 6.69
N PRO A 24 -7.65 -10.55 5.56
CA PRO A 24 -6.51 -11.43 5.40
C PRO A 24 -5.22 -10.61 5.27
N VAL A 25 -4.21 -10.97 6.05
CA VAL A 25 -2.88 -10.36 6.06
C VAL A 25 -1.79 -11.43 6.02
N MET A 26 -0.59 -11.04 5.63
CA MET A 26 0.57 -11.91 5.74
C MET A 26 0.87 -12.18 7.21
N ASN A 27 1.02 -13.46 7.56
CA ASN A 27 1.34 -13.88 8.90
C ASN A 27 2.81 -13.60 9.20
N TYR A 28 3.05 -12.56 10.00
CA TYR A 28 4.36 -12.20 10.51
C TYR A 28 4.38 -12.26 12.03
N PRO A 29 5.49 -12.70 12.66
CA PRO A 29 5.59 -12.76 14.13
C PRO A 29 5.32 -11.42 14.81
N LYS A 30 5.60 -10.31 14.13
CA LYS A 30 5.35 -8.96 14.62
C LYS A 30 4.91 -8.04 13.48
N MET A 31 3.80 -7.35 13.70
CA MET A 31 3.21 -6.40 12.76
C MET A 31 3.04 -5.03 13.44
N ASP A 32 3.36 -3.96 12.72
CA ASP A 32 3.13 -2.59 13.15
C ASP A 32 1.68 -2.20 12.84
N ASN A 33 0.84 -2.22 13.88
CA ASN A 33 -0.59 -1.91 13.77
C ASN A 33 -0.84 -0.49 13.25
N SER A 34 0.04 0.48 13.53
CA SER A 34 -0.13 1.86 13.05
C SER A 34 0.04 1.94 11.53
N ILE A 35 1.00 1.19 10.97
CA ILE A 35 1.19 1.08 9.53
C ILE A 35 0.04 0.31 8.88
N MET A 36 -0.43 -0.78 9.51
CA MET A 36 -1.57 -1.54 8.99
C MET A 36 -2.85 -0.71 8.96
N ASN A 37 -3.16 0.01 10.04
CA ASN A 37 -4.30 0.93 10.08
C ASN A 37 -4.19 2.03 9.03
N ALA A 38 -3.01 2.64 8.88
CA ALA A 38 -2.77 3.66 7.85
C ALA A 38 -2.93 3.11 6.43
N SER A 39 -2.58 1.84 6.21
CA SER A 39 -2.76 1.14 4.94
C SER A 39 -4.23 0.94 4.60
N LEU A 40 -5.03 0.48 5.56
CA LEU A 40 -6.47 0.29 5.36
C LEU A 40 -7.20 1.61 5.16
N GLN A 41 -6.84 2.64 5.94
CA GLN A 41 -7.36 4.00 5.76
C GLN A 41 -7.03 4.59 4.37
N LEU A 42 -5.84 4.30 3.82
CA LEU A 42 -5.50 4.70 2.45
C LEU A 42 -6.44 4.06 1.43
N ILE A 43 -6.68 2.74 1.55
CA ILE A 43 -7.56 2.00 0.64
C ILE A 43 -9.00 2.50 0.75
N GLU A 44 -9.51 2.65 1.98
CA GLU A 44 -10.85 3.19 2.25
C GLU A 44 -11.03 4.59 1.66
N HIS A 45 -10.06 5.47 1.89
CA HIS A 45 -10.10 6.83 1.37
C HIS A 45 -10.12 6.84 -0.16
N ALA A 46 -9.29 6.02 -0.80
CA ALA A 46 -9.26 5.92 -2.25
C ALA A 46 -10.59 5.41 -2.82
N LEU A 47 -11.18 4.38 -2.19
CA LEU A 47 -12.47 3.81 -2.59
C LEU A 47 -13.65 4.76 -2.35
N THR A 48 -13.56 5.63 -1.33
CA THR A 48 -14.55 6.69 -1.11
C THR A 48 -14.50 7.73 -2.23
N ASN A 49 -13.29 8.13 -2.65
CA ASN A 49 -13.09 9.18 -3.66
C ASN A 49 -13.30 8.70 -5.10
N TYR A 50 -13.08 7.41 -5.40
CA TYR A 50 -13.14 6.88 -6.76
C TYR A 50 -14.04 5.65 -6.88
N LYS A 51 -14.76 5.53 -8.00
CA LYS A 51 -15.56 4.32 -8.30
C LYS A 51 -14.69 3.14 -8.73
N LYS A 52 -13.54 3.45 -9.35
CA LYS A 52 -12.48 2.52 -9.71
C LYS A 52 -11.15 3.08 -9.22
N VAL A 53 -10.42 2.31 -8.43
CA VAL A 53 -9.11 2.66 -7.87
C VAL A 53 -8.06 1.75 -8.49
N ILE A 54 -6.90 2.31 -8.82
CA ILE A 54 -5.68 1.53 -9.03
C ILE A 54 -4.74 1.78 -7.86
N LEU A 55 -4.29 0.70 -7.22
CA LEU A 55 -3.27 0.74 -6.18
C LEU A 55 -1.96 0.21 -6.75
N VAL A 56 -0.87 0.97 -6.66
CA VAL A 56 0.45 0.61 -7.20
C VAL A 56 1.48 0.58 -6.08
N ARG A 57 2.20 -0.54 -5.95
CA ARG A 57 3.35 -0.71 -5.06
C ARG A 57 4.64 -0.41 -5.83
N LEU A 58 5.49 0.44 -5.27
CA LEU A 58 6.82 0.75 -5.76
C LEU A 58 7.81 0.72 -4.60
N ASP A 59 9.03 0.28 -4.87
CA ASP A 59 10.10 0.22 -3.88
C ASP A 59 11.24 1.16 -4.30
N PHE A 60 11.68 2.03 -3.41
CA PHE A 60 12.69 3.05 -3.70
C PHE A 60 13.93 2.83 -2.83
N HIS A 61 15.07 2.66 -3.46
CA HIS A 61 16.34 2.39 -2.82
C HIS A 61 17.16 3.67 -2.76
N MET A 62 17.83 3.90 -1.63
CA MET A 62 18.81 4.99 -1.49
C MET A 62 20.20 4.47 -1.88
N ASN A 63 21.02 5.32 -2.50
CA ASN A 63 22.43 4.99 -2.73
C ASN A 63 23.27 5.08 -1.44
N LYS A 64 22.87 5.97 -0.52
CA LYS A 64 23.57 6.22 0.75
C LYS A 64 22.56 6.39 1.88
N PHE A 65 22.98 6.03 3.10
CA PHE A 65 22.16 6.25 4.27
C PHE A 65 21.93 7.74 4.53
N THR A 66 20.70 8.11 4.88
CA THR A 66 20.38 9.44 5.43
C THR A 66 19.45 9.32 6.63
N ASN A 67 19.64 10.12 7.68
CA ASN A 67 18.77 10.09 8.87
C ASN A 67 17.44 10.87 8.68
N HIS A 68 17.21 11.42 7.48
CA HIS A 68 16.03 12.21 7.14
C HIS A 68 15.28 11.64 5.94
N ASN A 69 14.07 12.16 5.69
CA ASN A 69 13.17 11.69 4.63
C ASN A 69 12.98 12.73 3.51
N GLN A 70 14.00 13.53 3.20
CA GLN A 70 13.88 14.60 2.19
C GLN A 70 13.68 14.05 0.77
N ALA A 71 14.41 13.01 0.37
CA ALA A 71 14.27 12.40 -0.95
C ALA A 71 12.83 11.92 -1.22
N ILE A 72 12.22 11.22 -0.25
CA ILE A 72 10.84 10.74 -0.37
C ILE A 72 9.81 11.89 -0.36
N GLN A 73 10.07 12.98 0.37
CA GLN A 73 9.23 14.18 0.33
C GLN A 73 9.30 14.86 -1.05
N ASN A 74 10.50 15.01 -1.61
CA ASN A 74 10.69 15.55 -2.95
C ASN A 74 9.97 14.70 -4.01
N LEU A 75 10.05 13.37 -3.91
CA LEU A 75 9.31 12.45 -4.79
C LEU A 75 7.82 12.80 -4.77
N PHE A 76 7.18 12.82 -3.60
CA PHE A 76 5.74 13.07 -3.53
C PHE A 76 5.32 14.48 -3.93
N ASN A 77 6.17 15.49 -3.71
CA ASN A 77 5.87 16.85 -4.15
C ASN A 77 5.78 16.94 -5.68
N LYS A 78 6.73 16.31 -6.39
CA LYS A 78 6.74 16.28 -7.87
C LYS A 78 5.70 15.30 -8.42
N LEU A 79 5.58 14.11 -7.82
CA LEU A 79 4.70 13.05 -8.30
C LEU A 79 3.23 13.47 -8.24
N LYS A 80 2.80 14.21 -7.21
CA LYS A 80 1.43 14.75 -7.14
C LYS A 80 1.08 15.62 -8.35
N VAL A 81 1.98 16.51 -8.75
CA VAL A 81 1.78 17.42 -9.87
C VAL A 81 1.68 16.61 -11.17
N GLN A 82 2.65 15.73 -11.42
CA GLN A 82 2.69 14.91 -12.64
C GLN A 82 1.49 13.96 -12.76
N ILE A 83 1.06 13.33 -11.66
CA ILE A 83 -0.14 12.48 -11.65
C ILE A 83 -1.41 13.29 -11.94
N LYS A 84 -1.49 14.51 -11.39
CA LYS A 84 -2.63 15.39 -11.64
C LYS A 84 -2.70 15.81 -13.10
N GLU A 85 -1.58 16.18 -13.70
CA GLU A 85 -1.49 16.57 -15.11
C GLU A 85 -1.77 15.39 -16.05
N GLN A 86 -1.13 14.24 -15.83
CA GLN A 86 -1.20 13.10 -16.74
C GLN A 86 -2.53 12.35 -16.65
N PHE A 87 -3.09 12.20 -15.44
CA PHE A 87 -4.24 11.33 -15.20
C PHE A 87 -5.47 12.09 -14.71
N SER A 88 -5.42 13.42 -14.55
CA SER A 88 -6.52 14.19 -13.93
C SER A 88 -6.96 13.62 -12.57
N SER A 89 -6.06 12.93 -11.87
CA SER A 89 -6.33 12.22 -10.62
C SER A 89 -5.62 12.89 -9.46
N ASN A 90 -6.23 12.84 -8.28
CA ASN A 90 -5.48 13.07 -7.05
C ASN A 90 -4.62 11.84 -6.77
N LEU A 91 -3.52 12.05 -6.03
CA LEU A 91 -2.62 11.00 -5.60
C LEU A 91 -2.73 10.82 -4.08
N PHE A 92 -3.17 9.65 -3.66
CA PHE A 92 -3.10 9.21 -2.28
C PHE A 92 -1.92 8.25 -2.11
N TYR A 93 -1.24 8.28 -0.98
CA TYR A 93 -0.09 7.40 -0.78
C TYR A 93 0.18 7.07 0.69
N LEU A 94 0.86 5.95 0.87
CA LEU A 94 1.56 5.52 2.07
C LEU A 94 3.00 5.21 1.68
N TRP A 95 3.95 5.60 2.51
CA TRP A 95 5.33 5.14 2.42
C TRP A 95 5.80 4.62 3.77
N VAL A 96 6.64 3.58 3.74
CA VAL A 96 7.28 3.01 4.92
C VAL A 96 8.77 2.89 4.65
N ARG A 97 9.57 3.35 5.60
CA ARG A 97 11.03 3.29 5.57
C ARG A 97 11.52 2.01 6.24
N GLU A 98 12.34 1.26 5.53
CA GLU A 98 13.00 0.04 6.01
C GLU A 98 14.52 0.21 6.02
N ARG A 99 15.15 -0.41 7.00
CA ARG A 99 16.59 -0.60 7.02
C ARG A 99 16.87 -1.91 7.71
N THR A 100 17.36 -2.87 6.95
CA THR A 100 17.81 -4.15 7.49
C THR A 100 19.29 -4.07 7.81
N CYS A 101 19.77 -4.96 8.68
CA CYS A 101 21.20 -5.13 8.92
C CYS A 101 21.98 -5.47 7.64
N THR A 102 21.33 -6.12 6.66
CA THR A 102 21.88 -6.49 5.36
C THR A 102 21.78 -5.40 4.30
N SER A 103 20.94 -4.38 4.51
CA SER A 103 20.71 -3.29 3.56
C SER A 103 21.21 -1.97 4.14
N LEU A 104 22.50 -1.69 3.93
CA LEU A 104 23.18 -0.58 4.59
C LEU A 104 22.53 0.80 4.29
N PRO A 105 22.07 1.11 3.06
CA PRO A 105 21.18 2.25 2.80
C PRO A 105 19.72 1.93 3.11
N GLN A 106 18.93 2.92 3.53
CA GLN A 106 17.50 2.71 3.75
C GLN A 106 16.72 2.53 2.44
N HIS A 107 15.58 1.86 2.52
CA HIS A 107 14.62 1.67 1.44
C HIS A 107 13.26 2.26 1.82
N TYR A 108 12.47 2.66 0.83
CA TYR A 108 11.09 3.06 1.02
C TYR A 108 10.17 2.13 0.23
N HIS A 109 9.26 1.45 0.93
CA HIS A 109 8.13 0.77 0.30
C HIS A 109 6.97 1.73 0.22
N VAL A 110 6.43 1.91 -0.98
CA VAL A 110 5.40 2.90 -1.27
C VAL A 110 4.18 2.20 -1.86
N VAL A 111 3.00 2.61 -1.41
CA VAL A 111 1.73 2.31 -2.03
C VAL A 111 1.11 3.62 -2.50
N LEU A 112 0.75 3.68 -3.77
CA LEU A 112 0.09 4.79 -4.43
C LEU A 112 -1.35 4.38 -4.74
N ALA A 113 -2.32 5.25 -4.53
CA ALA A 113 -3.70 5.05 -4.95
C ALA A 113 -4.19 6.26 -5.74
N LEU A 114 -4.78 5.98 -6.90
CA LEU A 114 -5.29 6.99 -7.84
C LEU A 114 -6.50 6.44 -8.62
N SER A 115 -7.13 7.29 -9.42
CA SER A 115 -8.30 6.95 -10.23
C SER A 115 -7.96 5.87 -11.27
N GLY A 116 -8.59 4.71 -11.14
CA GLY A 116 -8.48 3.61 -12.10
C GLY A 116 -9.30 3.81 -13.37
N HIS A 117 -10.05 4.91 -13.48
CA HIS A 117 -10.73 5.31 -14.72
C HIS A 117 -9.77 5.98 -15.70
N THR A 118 -8.85 6.79 -15.18
CA THR A 118 -7.88 7.55 -15.98
C THR A 118 -6.52 6.87 -16.03
N CYS A 119 -6.14 6.12 -14.99
CA CYS A 119 -4.94 5.30 -14.97
C CYS A 119 -5.32 3.80 -15.04
N LEU A 120 -4.99 3.14 -16.15
CA LEU A 120 -5.39 1.76 -16.40
C LEU A 120 -4.33 0.72 -16.00
N ASN A 121 -3.08 1.13 -15.82
CA ASN A 121 -1.97 0.25 -15.46
C ASN A 121 -0.90 0.98 -14.64
N SER A 122 -0.03 0.23 -13.98
CA SER A 122 1.05 0.80 -13.17
C SER A 122 2.25 1.33 -13.97
N TRP A 123 2.36 1.01 -15.26
CA TRP A 123 3.60 1.21 -16.03
C TRP A 123 3.95 2.70 -16.19
N ASN A 124 2.96 3.51 -16.56
CA ASN A 124 3.15 4.95 -16.67
C ASN A 124 3.45 5.59 -15.30
N VAL A 125 2.79 5.11 -14.23
CA VAL A 125 3.04 5.58 -12.86
C VAL A 125 4.47 5.24 -12.43
N TYR A 126 4.94 4.03 -12.74
CA TYR A 126 6.30 3.59 -12.47
C TYR A 126 7.33 4.48 -13.17
N HIS A 127 7.18 4.74 -14.46
CA HIS A 127 8.12 5.59 -15.20
C HIS A 127 8.20 7.01 -14.64
N ILE A 128 7.05 7.65 -14.41
CA ILE A 128 7.02 8.99 -13.81
C ILE A 128 7.72 9.00 -12.45
N ALA A 129 7.42 8.01 -11.59
CA ALA A 129 8.00 7.93 -10.25
C ALA A 129 9.50 7.61 -10.28
N ARG A 130 9.94 6.72 -11.18
CA ARG A 130 11.35 6.38 -11.39
C ARG A 130 12.13 7.60 -11.85
N ASP A 131 11.65 8.29 -12.88
CA ASP A 131 12.37 9.42 -13.47
C ASP A 131 12.49 10.58 -12.45
N ILE A 132 11.46 10.82 -11.63
CA ILE A 132 11.54 11.76 -10.51
C ILE A 132 12.54 11.30 -9.44
N TRP A 133 12.50 10.03 -9.08
CA TRP A 133 13.34 9.46 -8.02
C TRP A 133 14.81 9.53 -8.43
N GLU A 134 15.16 8.95 -9.57
CA GLU A 134 16.54 8.81 -10.06
C GLU A 134 17.18 10.16 -10.43
N ALA A 135 16.38 11.21 -10.64
CA ALA A 135 16.88 12.57 -10.84
C ALA A 135 17.30 13.29 -9.54
N HIS A 136 16.97 12.77 -8.35
CA HIS A 136 17.33 13.41 -7.08
C HIS A 136 18.77 13.02 -6.66
N PRO A 137 19.66 13.97 -6.31
CA PRO A 137 21.08 13.66 -6.03
C PRO A 137 21.31 12.61 -4.92
N ASP A 138 20.48 12.63 -3.88
CA ASP A 138 20.60 11.71 -2.74
C ASP A 138 19.83 10.39 -2.90
N SER A 139 19.10 10.19 -4.00
CA SER A 139 18.30 8.98 -4.20
C SER A 139 19.14 7.82 -4.73
N GLY A 140 18.48 6.74 -5.14
CA GLY A 140 19.07 5.59 -5.80
C GLY A 140 18.09 5.03 -6.84
N SER A 141 17.88 3.72 -6.86
CA SER A 141 17.03 3.07 -7.86
C SER A 141 15.55 3.01 -7.46
N CYS A 142 14.67 2.94 -8.45
CA CYS A 142 13.25 2.63 -8.29
C CYS A 142 12.95 1.23 -8.84
N TYR A 143 12.45 0.35 -7.97
CA TYR A 143 12.09 -1.01 -8.29
C TYR A 143 10.57 -1.17 -8.45
N HIS A 144 10.19 -1.87 -9.52
CA HIS A 144 8.81 -2.23 -9.87
C HIS A 144 8.60 -3.73 -9.56
N PRO A 145 7.94 -4.07 -8.45
CA PRO A 145 7.78 -5.46 -8.02
C PRO A 145 6.89 -6.26 -9.00
N TYR A 146 7.05 -7.59 -9.04
CA TYR A 146 6.15 -8.45 -9.84
C TYR A 146 4.70 -8.31 -9.38
N ASN A 147 3.72 -8.22 -10.30
CA ASN A 147 2.32 -7.88 -10.01
C ASN A 147 2.15 -6.62 -9.12
N PRO A 148 2.66 -5.47 -9.55
CA PRO A 148 2.84 -4.29 -8.69
C PRO A 148 1.55 -3.54 -8.41
N PHE A 149 0.42 -3.93 -8.99
CA PHE A 149 -0.80 -3.18 -8.81
C PHE A 149 -2.05 -4.05 -8.74
N TYR A 150 -3.07 -3.48 -8.10
CA TYR A 150 -4.43 -4.00 -8.07
C TYR A 150 -5.39 -2.96 -8.61
N THR A 151 -6.45 -3.44 -9.27
CA THR A 151 -7.57 -2.61 -9.67
C THR A 151 -8.78 -2.99 -8.83
N LEU A 152 -9.39 -2.01 -8.17
CA LEU A 152 -10.59 -2.18 -7.36
C LEU A 152 -11.73 -1.40 -8.01
N SER A 153 -12.70 -2.09 -8.63
CA SER A 153 -13.86 -1.45 -9.27
C SER A 153 -15.16 -1.87 -8.59
N ARG A 154 -15.85 -0.93 -7.92
CA ARG A 154 -17.03 -1.24 -7.11
C ARG A 154 -18.22 -1.76 -7.91
N ILE A 155 -18.40 -1.29 -9.14
CA ILE A 155 -19.63 -1.50 -9.92
C ILE A 155 -19.48 -2.63 -10.94
N SER A 156 -18.26 -2.78 -11.49
CA SER A 156 -18.05 -3.59 -12.69
C SER A 156 -17.32 -4.91 -12.44
N ASP A 157 -16.88 -5.17 -11.22
CA ASP A 157 -15.98 -6.28 -10.94
C ASP A 157 -16.60 -7.29 -9.98
N ARG A 158 -16.98 -8.47 -10.51
CA ARG A 158 -17.38 -9.63 -9.70
C ARG A 158 -16.26 -10.14 -8.79
N LYS A 159 -15.01 -9.71 -9.04
CA LYS A 159 -13.84 -10.01 -8.24
C LYS A 159 -13.43 -8.87 -7.31
N PHE A 160 -14.28 -7.85 -7.11
CA PHE A 160 -13.95 -6.72 -6.24
C PHE A 160 -13.47 -7.19 -4.86
N HIS A 161 -14.21 -8.09 -4.21
CA HIS A 161 -13.86 -8.63 -2.90
C HIS A 161 -12.57 -9.46 -2.92
N GLU A 162 -12.36 -10.27 -3.95
CA GLU A 162 -11.12 -11.06 -4.15
C GLU A 162 -9.91 -10.13 -4.32
N ASN A 163 -10.04 -9.11 -5.17
CA ASN A 163 -9.00 -8.11 -5.45
C ASN A 163 -8.73 -7.24 -4.23
N LEU A 164 -9.76 -6.89 -3.46
CA LEU A 164 -9.61 -6.15 -2.20
C LEU A 164 -8.85 -6.98 -1.16
N LYS A 165 -9.25 -8.25 -0.94
CA LYS A 165 -8.55 -9.18 -0.05
C LYS A 165 -7.08 -9.37 -0.48
N ALA A 166 -6.82 -9.61 -1.76
CA ALA A 166 -5.46 -9.76 -2.29
C ALA A 166 -4.63 -8.49 -2.14
N CYS A 167 -5.23 -7.32 -2.39
CA CYS A 167 -4.59 -6.03 -2.20
C CYS A 167 -4.21 -5.80 -0.74
N ILE A 168 -5.14 -6.01 0.20
CA ILE A 168 -4.87 -5.85 1.64
C ILE A 168 -3.79 -6.81 2.10
N TYR A 169 -3.86 -8.08 1.69
CA TYR A 169 -2.85 -9.07 1.99
C TYR A 169 -1.46 -8.63 1.52
N ARG A 170 -1.33 -8.11 0.30
CA ARG A 170 -0.05 -7.62 -0.22
C ARG A 170 0.44 -6.36 0.48
N VAL A 171 -0.45 -5.41 0.77
CA VAL A 171 -0.08 -4.17 1.47
C VAL A 171 0.34 -4.45 2.91
N SER A 172 -0.20 -5.49 3.55
CA SER A 172 0.20 -5.90 4.90
C SER A 172 1.69 -6.25 5.03
N TYR A 173 2.37 -6.59 3.92
CA TYR A 173 3.83 -6.71 3.87
C TYR A 173 4.54 -5.45 4.41
N LEU A 174 4.01 -4.27 4.09
CA LEU A 174 4.59 -3.00 4.54
C LEU A 174 4.50 -2.82 6.06
N ALA A 175 3.63 -3.56 6.75
CA ALA A 175 3.49 -3.50 8.20
C ALA A 175 4.37 -4.51 8.95
N LYS A 176 5.14 -5.35 8.26
CA LYS A 176 6.08 -6.31 8.87
C LYS A 176 7.13 -5.59 9.73
N ASP A 177 7.10 -5.76 11.06
CA ASP A 177 7.93 -4.94 11.98
C ASP A 177 9.42 -5.34 11.98
N ILE A 178 9.75 -6.59 11.66
CA ILE A 178 11.09 -7.16 11.89
C ILE A 178 12.22 -6.50 11.09
N SER A 179 11.92 -5.86 9.95
CA SER A 179 12.89 -5.18 9.08
C SER A 179 12.82 -3.65 9.16
N LYS A 180 11.96 -3.11 10.05
CA LYS A 180 11.77 -1.66 10.16
C LYS A 180 12.90 -1.02 10.95
N GLU A 181 13.34 0.15 10.49
CA GLU A 181 14.40 0.89 11.16
C GLU A 181 13.91 1.42 12.52
N ASN A 182 14.40 0.85 13.61
CA ASN A 182 14.10 1.25 14.98
C ASN A 182 15.19 2.16 15.59
N SER A 183 15.98 2.85 14.75
CA SER A 183 17.02 3.76 15.22
C SER A 183 16.42 5.06 15.78
N PRO A 184 16.86 5.54 16.96
CA PRO A 184 16.40 6.80 17.56
C PRO A 184 16.73 8.04 16.71
N GLU A 185 17.65 7.91 15.73
CA GLU A 185 18.03 9.01 14.84
C GLU A 185 16.99 9.28 13.73
N VAL A 186 16.05 8.36 13.50
CA VAL A 186 15.05 8.47 12.44
C VAL A 186 13.81 9.20 12.92
N LYS A 187 13.57 10.38 12.34
CA LYS A 187 12.44 11.24 12.75
C LYS A 187 11.05 10.65 12.47
N ARG A 188 10.87 9.90 11.37
CA ARG A 188 9.60 9.27 10.98
C ARG A 188 9.84 7.99 10.16
N ARG A 189 9.20 6.89 10.56
CA ARG A 189 9.33 5.55 9.93
C ARG A 189 8.32 5.31 8.81
N TYR A 190 7.20 6.02 8.81
CA TYR A 190 6.20 5.97 7.76
C TYR A 190 5.53 7.34 7.60
N GLY A 191 4.80 7.51 6.50
CA GLY A 191 3.99 8.69 6.30
C GLY A 191 2.93 8.46 5.24
N THR A 192 1.88 9.27 5.33
CA THR A 192 0.72 9.22 4.44
C THR A 192 0.48 10.60 3.83
N GLY A 193 -0.20 10.67 2.70
CA GLY A 193 -0.61 11.97 2.15
C GLY A 193 -1.65 11.87 1.04
N GLY A 194 -2.19 13.04 0.70
CA GLY A 194 -3.34 13.17 -0.22
C GLY A 194 -4.71 13.08 0.48
N PHE A 195 -4.74 12.81 1.79
CA PHE A 195 -5.97 12.81 2.58
C PHE A 195 -6.46 14.25 2.75
N LEU A 196 -7.63 14.55 2.19
CA LEU A 196 -8.41 15.69 2.68
C LEU A 196 -9.07 15.24 3.99
N ARG A 197 -8.82 15.96 5.08
CA ARG A 197 -9.62 15.85 6.31
C ARG A 197 -11.07 16.13 5.89
N HIS A 198 -11.89 15.09 5.74
CA HIS A 198 -13.28 15.28 5.37
C HIS A 198 -14.01 15.91 6.56
N ALA A 199 -14.49 17.14 6.35
CA ALA A 199 -15.60 17.68 7.10
C ALA A 199 -16.88 16.98 6.58
N GLY A 200 -17.38 15.99 7.33
CA GLY A 200 -18.80 15.60 7.34
C GLY A 200 -19.48 15.16 6.02
N GLY A 201 -18.86 14.29 5.22
CA GLY A 201 -19.51 13.68 4.05
C GLY A 201 -19.58 12.16 4.17
N CYS A 202 -20.68 11.55 3.69
CA CYS A 202 -20.99 10.11 3.71
C CYS A 202 -19.76 9.23 3.47
N THR A 203 -19.30 8.58 4.54
CA THR A 203 -18.16 7.66 4.57
C THR A 203 -18.64 6.26 4.28
N TYR A 204 -18.15 5.65 3.20
CA TYR A 204 -18.24 4.20 3.03
C TYR A 204 -17.05 3.58 3.75
N SER A 205 -17.28 3.00 4.93
CA SER A 205 -16.26 2.19 5.63
C SER A 205 -15.95 0.94 4.82
N LEU A 206 -14.72 0.42 4.93
CA LEU A 206 -14.38 -0.89 4.36
C LEU A 206 -15.32 -2.02 4.82
N GLU A 207 -15.95 -1.87 5.99
CA GLU A 207 -16.97 -2.78 6.55
C GLU A 207 -18.18 -2.91 5.62
N SER A 208 -18.70 -1.79 5.09
CA SER A 208 -19.91 -1.76 4.26
C SER A 208 -19.81 -2.58 2.97
N TYR A 209 -18.61 -2.95 2.55
CA TYR A 209 -18.42 -3.82 1.37
C TYR A 209 -18.63 -5.30 1.68
N PHE A 210 -18.61 -5.74 2.95
CA PHE A 210 -18.67 -7.15 3.33
C PHE A 210 -19.97 -7.59 4.00
N GLU A 211 -20.87 -6.66 4.34
CA GLU A 211 -22.16 -6.92 5.03
C GLU A 211 -23.12 -7.86 4.26
N HIS A 212 -22.83 -8.23 3.01
CA HIS A 212 -23.65 -9.11 2.18
C HIS A 212 -22.99 -10.44 1.78
N GLU A 213 -21.76 -10.73 2.21
CA GLU A 213 -21.14 -12.04 1.99
C GLU A 213 -21.07 -12.84 3.31
N HIS A 214 -21.84 -13.93 3.38
CA HIS A 214 -21.48 -15.04 4.26
C HIS A 214 -20.05 -15.46 3.93
N ILE A 215 -19.19 -15.49 4.94
CA ILE A 215 -17.75 -15.79 4.87
C ILE A 215 -17.49 -17.01 3.96
N LEU A 216 -17.18 -16.75 2.69
CA LEU A 216 -16.73 -17.80 1.77
C LEU A 216 -15.21 -17.88 1.84
N PRO A 217 -14.64 -19.09 2.00
CA PRO A 217 -13.20 -19.29 2.04
C PRO A 217 -12.55 -18.87 0.72
N LEU A 218 -11.34 -18.29 0.81
CA LEU A 218 -10.52 -17.94 -0.35
C LEU A 218 -10.37 -19.18 -1.24
N SER A 219 -10.80 -19.09 -2.50
CA SER A 219 -10.64 -20.20 -3.44
C SER A 219 -9.15 -20.49 -3.68
N SER A 220 -8.83 -21.76 -3.91
CA SER A 220 -7.46 -22.26 -4.16
C SER A 220 -6.72 -21.59 -5.34
N LYS A 221 -7.43 -20.79 -6.16
CA LYS A 221 -6.85 -19.98 -7.24
C LYS A 221 -6.21 -18.67 -6.75
N CYS A 222 -6.62 -18.11 -5.60
CA CYS A 222 -5.96 -16.93 -5.03
C CYS A 222 -4.52 -17.25 -4.64
N THR A 223 -4.26 -18.45 -4.13
CA THR A 223 -2.94 -18.95 -3.73
C THR A 223 -1.92 -18.84 -4.86
N ALA A 224 -2.27 -19.20 -6.10
CA ALA A 224 -1.33 -19.17 -7.23
C ALA A 224 -0.95 -17.75 -7.71
N MET A 225 -1.79 -16.74 -7.48
CA MET A 225 -1.45 -15.33 -7.77
C MET A 225 -0.60 -14.66 -6.68
N LEU A 226 -0.49 -15.30 -5.50
CA LEU A 226 0.14 -14.74 -4.31
C LEU A 226 1.61 -15.16 -4.12
N PHE A 227 2.11 -16.18 -4.84
CA PHE A 227 3.45 -16.76 -4.64
C PHE A 227 4.45 -16.54 -5.79
N GLY A 228 4.16 -15.66 -6.75
CA GLY A 228 5.15 -15.24 -7.75
C GLY A 228 6.16 -14.27 -7.13
N GLN A 229 7.32 -14.81 -6.71
CA GLN A 229 8.51 -14.05 -6.36
C GLN A 229 9.06 -13.27 -7.55
#